data_AF-B0E493-F1
#
_entry.id   AF-B0E493-F1
#
_cell.length_a   1.000
_cell.length_b   1.000
_cell.length_c   1.000
_cell.angle_alpha   90.00
_cell.angle_beta   90.00
_cell.angle_gamma   90.00
#
_symmetry.space_group_name_H-M   'P 1'
#
loop_
_entity.id
_entity.type
_entity.pdbx_description
1 polymer ?
#
loop_
_entity_poly.entity_id
_entity_poly.type
_entity_poly.pdbx_seq_one_letter_code
_entity_poly.pdbx_strand_id
1 'polypeptide(L)'
;MLLKEEMRRVRKTLEWRAAWWEQHREGWKGQDEAMQEGIRAYATQQADIQHGLHTRFTRLWDKPLVPFCSQEDSNEGAGSSLDPLLESLVEEDE
;
A
#
# COMPACT_ATOMS: atom_id res chain seq x y z
N MET A 1 -8.21 -11.51 17.82
CA MET A 1 -6.78 -11.63 17.49
C MET A 1 -6.26 -10.30 17.00
N LEU A 2 -5.06 -9.90 17.43
CA LEU A 2 -4.42 -8.63 17.06
C LEU A 2 -4.33 -8.44 15.53
N LEU A 3 -3.93 -9.49 14.80
CA LEU A 3 -3.78 -9.44 13.33
C LEU A 3 -5.04 -8.99 12.59
N LYS A 4 -6.22 -9.52 12.94
CA LYS A 4 -7.49 -9.15 12.29
C LYS A 4 -7.82 -7.67 12.52
N GLU A 5 -7.47 -7.15 13.69
CA GLU A 5 -7.69 -5.75 14.03
C GLU A 5 -6.72 -4.84 13.28
N GLU A 6 -5.46 -5.21 13.15
CA GLU A 6 -4.49 -4.48 12.32
C GLU A 6 -4.91 -4.44 10.85
N MET A 7 -5.34 -5.58 10.28
CA MET A 7 -5.89 -5.64 8.93
C MET A 7 -7.11 -4.71 8.74
N ARG A 8 -7.97 -4.62 9.76
CA ARG A 8 -9.12 -3.70 9.74
C ARG A 8 -8.67 -2.24 9.78
N ARG A 9 -7.72 -1.91 10.66
CA ARG A 9 -7.18 -0.55 10.82
C ARG A 9 -6.49 -0.06 9.56
N VAL A 10 -5.61 -0.88 8.96
CA VAL A 10 -4.92 -0.51 7.72
C VAL A 10 -5.93 -0.18 6.62
N ARG A 11 -6.95 -1.01 6.39
CA ARG A 11 -8.01 -0.72 5.42
C ARG A 11 -8.70 0.62 5.71
N LYS A 12 -9.10 0.85 6.96
CA LYS A 12 -9.77 2.10 7.35
C LYS A 12 -8.87 3.32 7.19
N THR A 13 -7.57 3.21 7.46
CA THR A 13 -6.62 4.29 7.25
C THR A 13 -6.44 4.60 5.77
N LEU A 14 -6.36 3.60 4.90
CA LEU A 14 -6.24 3.80 3.44
C LEU A 14 -7.48 4.49 2.87
N GLU A 15 -8.67 4.03 3.27
CA GLU A 15 -9.95 4.65 2.88
C GLU A 15 -10.02 6.12 3.33
N TRP A 16 -9.68 6.40 4.59
CA TRP A 16 -9.64 7.76 5.12
C TRP A 16 -8.63 8.65 4.39
N ARG A 17 -7.43 8.15 4.09
CA ARG A 17 -6.40 8.90 3.34
C ARG A 17 -6.84 9.20 1.91
N ALA A 18 -7.49 8.26 1.23
CA ALA A 18 -8.00 8.48 -0.11
C ALA A 18 -9.04 9.63 -0.12
N ALA A 19 -9.99 9.59 0.82
CA ALA A 19 -10.97 10.67 1.00
C ALA A 19 -10.31 12.01 1.37
N TRP A 20 -9.25 11.98 2.19
CA TRP A 20 -8.50 13.18 2.53
C TRP A 20 -7.87 13.81 1.29
N TRP A 21 -7.20 13.03 0.43
CA TRP A 21 -6.63 13.54 -0.82
C TRP A 21 -7.69 14.13 -1.75
N GLU A 22 -8.83 13.45 -1.90
CA GLU A 22 -9.93 13.93 -2.75
C GLU A 22 -10.49 15.28 -2.26
N GLN A 23 -10.58 15.49 -0.94
CA GLN A 23 -11.02 16.77 -0.35
C GLN A 23 -10.01 17.90 -0.59
N HIS A 24 -8.73 17.59 -0.77
CA HIS A 24 -7.65 18.58 -0.92
C HIS A 24 -7.26 18.82 -2.38
N ARG A 25 -7.95 18.19 -3.35
CA ARG A 25 -7.65 18.34 -4.79
C ARG A 25 -7.88 19.76 -5.31
N GLU A 26 -8.71 20.56 -4.64
CA GLU A 26 -8.97 21.96 -5.01
C GLU A 26 -7.81 22.89 -4.62
N GLY A 27 -6.80 22.35 -3.92
CA GLY A 27 -5.62 23.08 -3.49
C GLY A 27 -5.92 24.10 -2.40
N TRP A 28 -5.02 25.07 -2.25
CA TRP A 28 -5.14 26.14 -1.25
C TRP A 28 -5.38 27.48 -1.93
N LYS A 29 -6.02 28.41 -1.21
CA LYS A 29 -6.23 29.78 -1.69
C LYS A 29 -4.89 30.48 -1.94
N GLY A 30 -4.83 31.25 -3.02
CA GLY A 30 -3.68 32.10 -3.35
C GLY A 30 -2.63 31.46 -4.27
N GLN A 31 -2.95 30.32 -4.89
CA GLN A 31 -2.08 29.68 -5.88
C GLN A 31 -2.47 30.08 -7.30
N ASP A 32 -1.50 30.06 -8.20
CA ASP A 32 -1.76 30.22 -9.63
C ASP A 32 -2.47 28.99 -10.22
N GLU A 33 -3.04 29.17 -11.41
CA GLU A 33 -3.84 28.13 -12.08
C GLU A 33 -3.02 26.88 -12.44
N ALA A 34 -1.75 27.04 -12.82
CA ALA A 34 -0.88 25.92 -13.17
C ALA A 34 -0.54 25.06 -11.94
N MET A 35 -0.31 25.70 -10.80
CA MET A 35 -0.09 25.05 -9.51
C MET A 35 -1.35 24.33 -9.04
N GLN A 36 -2.53 24.95 -9.18
CA GLN A 36 -3.80 24.32 -8.85
C GLN A 36 -4.03 23.05 -9.66
N GLU A 37 -3.75 23.08 -10.97
CA GLU A 37 -3.84 21.89 -11.81
C GLU A 37 -2.84 20.81 -11.40
N GLY A 38 -1.60 21.20 -11.08
CA GLY A 38 -0.58 20.28 -10.57
C GLY A 38 -1.00 19.60 -9.26
N ILE A 39 -1.54 20.37 -8.31
CA ILE A 39 -2.05 19.83 -7.05
C ILE A 39 -3.23 18.91 -7.27
N ARG A 40 -4.16 19.28 -8.15
CA ARG A 40 -5.31 18.46 -8.49
C ARG A 40 -4.86 17.12 -9.05
N ALA A 41 -3.99 17.13 -10.05
CA ALA A 41 -3.44 15.92 -10.67
C ALA A 41 -2.71 15.04 -9.64
N TYR A 42 -1.88 15.64 -8.79
CA TYR A 42 -1.15 14.91 -7.75
C TYR A 42 -2.09 14.32 -6.70
N ALA A 43 -3.03 15.11 -6.18
CA ALA A 43 -3.99 14.66 -5.17
C ALA A 43 -4.87 13.51 -5.71
N THR A 44 -5.34 13.61 -6.95
CA THR A 44 -6.09 12.54 -7.61
C THR A 44 -5.25 11.26 -7.73
N GLN A 45 -3.99 11.38 -8.19
CA GLN A 45 -3.09 10.22 -8.27
C GLN A 45 -2.85 9.59 -6.89
N GLN A 46 -2.69 10.39 -5.84
CA GLN A 46 -2.53 9.87 -4.48
C GLN A 46 -3.78 9.16 -3.99
N ALA A 47 -4.98 9.70 -4.23
CA ALA A 47 -6.24 9.05 -3.89
C ALA A 47 -6.37 7.68 -4.57
N ASP A 48 -6.05 7.60 -5.85
CA ASP A 48 -6.08 6.36 -6.64
C ASP A 48 -5.12 5.30 -6.10
N ILE A 49 -3.90 5.70 -5.71
CA ILE A 49 -2.93 4.80 -5.08
C ILE A 49 -3.48 4.23 -3.77
N GLN A 50 -4.06 5.07 -2.91
CA GLN A 50 -4.64 4.61 -1.64
C GLN A 50 -5.81 3.63 -1.87
N HIS A 51 -6.68 3.92 -2.85
CA HIS A 51 -7.75 3.01 -3.26
C HIS A 51 -7.23 1.69 -3.84
N GLY A 52 -6.17 1.73 -4.65
CA GLY A 52 -5.50 0.55 -5.18
C GLY A 52 -4.94 -0.35 -4.08
N LEU A 53 -4.23 0.25 -3.11
CA LEU A 53 -3.73 -0.46 -1.92
C LEU A 53 -4.86 -1.07 -1.10
N HIS A 54 -5.93 -0.30 -0.84
CA HIS A 54 -7.09 -0.78 -0.11
C HIS A 54 -7.70 -2.02 -0.79
N THR A 55 -7.91 -1.95 -2.11
CA THR A 55 -8.46 -3.05 -2.91
C THR A 55 -7.54 -4.26 -2.89
N ARG A 56 -6.23 -4.07 -3.05
CA ARG A 56 -5.24 -5.15 -3.03
C ARG A 56 -5.21 -5.87 -1.68
N PHE A 57 -5.17 -5.13 -0.57
CA PHE A 57 -5.18 -5.71 0.78
C PHE A 57 -6.51 -6.36 1.13
N THR A 58 -7.64 -5.77 0.72
CA THR A 58 -8.96 -6.42 0.87
C THR A 58 -8.97 -7.78 0.18
N ARG A 59 -8.55 -7.84 -1.08
CA ARG A 59 -8.44 -9.11 -1.83
C ARG A 59 -7.46 -10.09 -1.20
N LEU A 60 -6.38 -9.61 -0.59
CA LEU A 60 -5.37 -10.46 0.05
C LEU A 60 -5.90 -11.07 1.37
N TRP A 61 -6.60 -10.28 2.18
CA TRP A 61 -7.05 -10.67 3.51
C TRP A 61 -8.42 -11.33 3.56
N ASP A 62 -9.26 -11.14 2.54
CA ASP A 62 -10.53 -11.84 2.41
C ASP A 62 -10.34 -13.29 1.92
N LYS A 63 -9.16 -13.62 1.39
CA LYS A 63 -8.76 -15.02 1.17
C LYS A 63 -8.49 -15.68 2.53
N PRO A 64 -8.91 -16.94 2.74
CA PRO A 64 -8.54 -17.68 3.93
C PRO A 64 -7.02 -17.66 4.05
N LEU A 65 -6.50 -17.12 5.16
CA LEU A 65 -5.09 -17.20 5.48
C LEU A 65 -4.78 -18.67 5.69
N VAL A 66 -4.20 -19.33 4.69
CA VAL A 66 -3.71 -20.70 4.83
C VAL A 66 -2.60 -20.63 5.86
N PRO A 67 -2.74 -21.28 7.03
CA PRO A 67 -1.64 -21.36 7.97
C PRO A 67 -0.49 -22.06 7.26
N PHE A 68 0.70 -21.46 7.29
CA PHE A 68 1.91 -22.23 7.07
C PHE A 68 1.96 -23.24 8.21
N CYS A 69 1.49 -24.47 7.99
CA CYS A 69 1.85 -25.58 8.86
C CYS A 69 3.38 -25.65 8.81
N SER A 70 4.04 -25.34 9.93
CA SER A 70 5.48 -25.49 10.05
C SER A 70 5.84 -26.89 9.59
N GLN A 71 6.50 -26.97 8.44
CA GLN A 71 7.14 -28.18 7.97
C GLN A 71 8.44 -28.32 8.77
N GLU A 72 8.31 -28.54 10.09
CA GLU A 72 9.37 -29.16 10.85
C GLU A 72 9.38 -30.62 10.41
N ASP A 73 10.29 -30.91 9.48
CA ASP A 73 10.91 -32.21 9.17
C ASP A 73 11.17 -32.36 7.66
N SER A 74 12.06 -31.53 7.10
CA SER A 74 12.97 -31.94 6.02
C SER A 74 14.00 -30.84 5.79
N ASN A 75 15.14 -31.03 6.43
CA ASN A 75 16.40 -30.42 6.04
C ASN A 75 16.72 -30.80 4.58
N GLU A 76 16.28 -29.99 3.61
CA GLU A 76 16.83 -29.95 2.25
C GLU A 76 16.40 -28.64 1.58
N GLY A 77 17.38 -27.77 1.33
CA GLY A 77 17.17 -26.38 0.94
C GLY A 77 16.51 -26.19 -0.42
N ALA A 78 15.69 -25.15 -0.52
CA ALA A 78 15.39 -24.48 -1.78
C ALA A 78 14.78 -23.10 -1.52
N GLY A 79 15.49 -22.07 -1.98
CA GLY A 79 14.87 -20.85 -2.50
C GLY A 79 14.47 -19.78 -1.49
N SER A 80 15.44 -18.95 -1.10
CA SER A 80 15.19 -17.52 -0.92
C SER A 80 14.52 -16.99 -2.20
N SER A 81 13.21 -16.80 -2.18
CA SER A 81 12.51 -16.02 -3.20
C SER A 81 12.25 -14.64 -2.60
N LEU A 82 13.33 -13.90 -2.34
CA LEU A 82 13.22 -12.45 -2.23
C LEU A 82 12.88 -11.91 -3.62
N ASP A 83 11.92 -10.99 -3.65
CA ASP A 83 11.49 -10.30 -4.88
C ASP A 83 12.72 -9.56 -5.46
N PRO A 84 13.11 -9.79 -6.73
CA PRO A 84 14.30 -9.18 -7.34
C PRO A 84 14.31 -7.64 -7.27
N LEU A 85 13.12 -7.03 -7.15
CA LEU A 85 12.99 -5.57 -7.01
C LEU A 85 13.51 -5.05 -5.65
N LEU A 86 13.49 -5.89 -4.62
CA LEU A 86 13.97 -5.52 -3.28
C LEU A 86 15.50 -5.56 -3.20
N GLU A 87 16.12 -6.46 -3.97
CA GLU A 87 17.58 -6.62 -4.05
C GLU A 87 18.23 -5.43 -4.77
N SER A 88 17.61 -4.92 -5.85
CA SER A 88 18.12 -3.75 -6.57
C SER A 88 18.05 -2.44 -5.78
N LEU A 89 17.22 -2.36 -4.75
CA LEU A 89 17.09 -1.15 -3.93
C LEU A 89 18.14 -1.05 -2.82
N VAL A 90 18.82 -2.16 -2.51
CA VAL A 90 19.81 -2.24 -1.43
C VAL A 90 21.23 -2.01 -1.96
N GLU A 91 21.47 -2.26 -3.26
CA GLU A 91 22.81 -2.12 -3.87
C GLU A 91 23.13 -0.73 -4.42
N GLU A 92 22.24 0.27 -4.33
CA GLU A 92 22.50 1.63 -4.84
C GLU A 92 23.16 2.61 -3.83
N ASP A 93 23.49 2.15 -2.62
CA ASP A 93 24.11 2.98 -1.55
C ASP A 93 25.55 2.54 -1.17
N GLU A 94 26.42 2.21 -2.14
CA GLU A 94 27.89 2.17 -1.95
C GLU A 94 28.68 3.04 -2.95
#